data_AF-A0A6P9E2S2-F1
#
_entry.id   AF-A0A6P9E2S2-F1
#
_cell.length_a   1.000
_cell.length_b   1.000
_cell.length_c   1.000
_cell.angle_alpha   90.00
_cell.angle_beta   90.00
_cell.angle_gamma   90.00
#
_symmetry.space_group_name_H-M   'P 1'
#
loop_
_entity.id
_entity.type
_entity.pdbx_description
1 polymer ?
#
loop_
_entity_poly.entity_id
_entity_poly.type
_entity_poly.pdbx_seq_one_letter_code
_entity_poly.pdbx_strand_id
1 'polypeptide(L)'
;MANSLVTGLRTLFAVLGCAMVATLIFTIFVDGLPFRKELLTPWMAATLVDFYINVVPLAVWVLYKESTWLSAILWIILLACFGSITTCAYILMQFLKLSSQESLQDPMYYVLLRHTDKVNMEQKMKHSSVVTLRIVFVALGCLMTGTLLYTLLTDGSPFRKELFTPWMLATLIDFYINVVALSVWVYYKESNWISSIFWIILLISFGSITTCVYIAWKLFQLSPQDPAYLVLLSSGSRKQV
;
A
#
# COMPACT_ATOMS: atom_id res chain seq x y z
N MET A 1 13.00 8.38 -21.78
CA MET A 1 12.86 8.45 -20.31
C MET A 1 11.62 7.72 -19.79
N ALA A 2 10.45 7.82 -20.42
CA ALA A 2 9.25 7.13 -19.93
C ALA A 2 9.31 5.59 -20.06
N ASN A 3 9.80 5.05 -21.19
CA ASN A 3 10.01 3.60 -21.34
C ASN A 3 11.04 3.01 -20.36
N SER A 4 12.08 3.78 -19.99
CA SER A 4 13.07 3.33 -18.99
C SER A 4 12.48 3.31 -17.58
N LEU A 5 11.59 4.25 -17.24
CA LEU A 5 10.89 4.27 -15.95
C LEU A 5 9.93 3.10 -15.81
N VAL A 6 9.10 2.83 -16.82
CA VAL A 6 8.17 1.68 -16.80
C VAL A 6 8.93 0.36 -16.72
N THR A 7 10.01 0.20 -17.49
CA THR A 7 10.86 -1.00 -17.43
C THR A 7 11.51 -1.14 -16.05
N GLY A 8 11.98 -0.03 -15.47
CA GLY A 8 12.55 0.00 -14.12
C GLY A 8 11.55 -0.42 -13.05
N LEU A 9 10.33 0.13 -13.07
CA LEU A 9 9.27 -0.22 -12.12
C LEU A 9 8.80 -1.68 -12.29
N ARG A 10 8.65 -2.16 -13.52
CA ARG A 10 8.36 -3.58 -13.79
C ARG A 10 9.45 -4.49 -13.23
N THR A 11 10.72 -4.14 -13.45
CA THR A 11 11.84 -4.92 -12.93
C THR A 11 11.86 -4.90 -11.41
N LEU A 12 11.67 -3.73 -10.79
CA LEU A 12 11.62 -3.56 -9.34
C LEU A 12 10.55 -4.47 -8.71
N PHE A 13 9.28 -4.36 -9.12
CA PHE A 13 8.21 -5.14 -8.52
C PHE A 13 8.32 -6.64 -8.84
N ALA A 14 8.91 -7.02 -9.98
CA ALA A 14 9.19 -8.43 -10.27
C ALA A 14 10.24 -8.99 -9.32
N VAL A 15 11.36 -8.28 -9.11
CA VAL A 15 12.42 -8.69 -8.19
C VAL A 15 11.91 -8.75 -6.75
N LEU A 16 11.15 -7.74 -6.30
CA LEU A 16 10.58 -7.73 -4.94
C LEU A 16 9.58 -8.86 -4.72
N GLY A 17 8.69 -9.12 -5.68
CA GLY A 17 7.75 -10.24 -5.61
C GLY A 17 8.46 -11.60 -5.56
N CYS A 18 9.48 -11.81 -6.40
CA CYS A 18 10.30 -13.03 -6.36
C CYS A 18 11.07 -13.17 -5.04
N ALA A 19 11.63 -12.07 -4.52
CA ALA A 19 12.32 -12.07 -3.23
C ALA A 19 11.39 -12.44 -2.08
N MET A 20 10.14 -11.95 -2.10
CA MET A 20 9.15 -12.31 -1.08
C MET A 20 8.74 -13.79 -1.18
N VAL A 21 8.53 -14.31 -2.38
CA VAL A 21 8.24 -15.75 -2.59
C VAL A 21 9.39 -16.62 -2.08
N ALA A 22 10.63 -16.26 -2.41
CA ALA A 22 11.82 -16.98 -1.93
C ALA A 22 11.93 -16.93 -0.40
N THR A 23 11.67 -15.76 0.20
CA THR A 23 11.65 -15.59 1.66
C THR A 23 10.59 -16.48 2.30
N LEU A 24 9.37 -16.51 1.77
CA LEU A 24 8.28 -17.32 2.29
C LEU A 24 8.58 -18.82 2.19
N ILE A 25 9.10 -19.29 1.05
CA ILE A 25 9.49 -20.70 0.88
C ILE A 25 10.61 -21.07 1.86
N PHE A 26 11.62 -20.22 1.98
CA PHE A 26 12.74 -20.43 2.90
C PHE A 26 12.28 -20.49 4.36
N THR A 27 11.44 -19.54 4.80
CA THR A 27 10.91 -19.51 6.16
C THR A 27 10.03 -20.71 6.46
N ILE A 28 9.18 -21.13 5.52
CA ILE A 28 8.37 -22.36 5.67
C ILE A 28 9.26 -23.60 5.79
N PHE A 29 10.35 -23.67 5.00
CA PHE A 29 11.25 -24.81 5.04
C PHE A 29 12.02 -24.90 6.36
N VAL A 30 12.49 -23.77 6.89
CA VAL A 30 13.33 -23.73 8.09
C VAL A 30 12.53 -23.72 9.40
N ASP A 31 11.38 -23.04 9.42
CA ASP A 31 10.60 -22.79 10.64
C ASP A 31 9.18 -23.38 10.60
N GLY A 32 8.78 -24.02 9.49
CA GLY A 32 7.44 -24.58 9.33
C GLY A 32 6.36 -23.50 9.09
N LEU A 33 5.09 -23.87 9.25
CA LEU A 33 3.95 -22.99 8.95
C LEU A 33 3.79 -21.84 9.98
N PRO A 34 3.22 -20.69 9.57
CA PRO A 34 3.08 -19.50 10.43
C PRO A 34 1.95 -19.59 11.45
N PHE A 35 1.04 -20.55 11.33
CA PHE A 35 -0.19 -20.63 12.12
C PHE A 35 0.05 -21.24 13.52
N ARG A 36 0.89 -20.58 14.31
CA ARG A 36 1.29 -20.99 15.65
C ARG A 36 1.12 -19.86 16.65
N LYS A 37 0.52 -20.14 17.80
CA LYS A 37 0.26 -19.11 18.82
C LYS A 37 1.55 -18.54 19.40
N GLU A 38 2.62 -19.35 19.47
CA GLU A 38 3.91 -18.91 19.99
C GLU A 38 4.53 -17.76 19.16
N LEU A 39 4.18 -17.66 17.88
CA LEU A 39 4.69 -16.61 17.00
C LEU A 39 4.00 -15.25 17.22
N LEU A 40 2.79 -15.24 17.80
CA LEU A 40 1.99 -14.04 18.06
C LEU A 40 2.42 -13.32 19.35
N THR A 41 3.70 -12.97 19.42
CA THR A 41 4.22 -12.07 20.47
C THR A 41 3.58 -10.68 20.38
N PRO A 42 3.62 -9.86 21.44
CA PRO A 42 3.06 -8.50 21.40
C PRO A 42 3.59 -7.65 20.24
N TRP A 43 4.89 -7.76 19.94
CA TRP A 43 5.50 -7.09 18.80
C TRP A 43 5.12 -7.68 17.45
N MET A 44 4.93 -9.00 17.33
CA MET A 44 4.43 -9.59 16.09
C MET A 44 3.00 -9.11 15.82
N ALA A 45 2.15 -9.11 16.85
CA ALA A 45 0.79 -8.61 16.74
C ALA A 45 0.76 -7.14 16.31
N ALA A 46 1.57 -6.28 16.93
CA ALA A 46 1.71 -4.88 16.54
C ALA A 46 2.18 -4.71 15.08
N THR A 47 3.15 -5.53 14.65
CA THR A 47 3.65 -5.53 13.27
C THR A 47 2.58 -5.97 12.27
N LEU A 48 1.77 -6.97 12.61
CA LEU A 48 0.65 -7.41 11.78
C LEU A 48 -0.44 -6.32 11.68
N VAL A 49 -0.75 -5.63 12.77
CA VAL A 49 -1.66 -4.48 12.75
C VAL A 49 -1.12 -3.40 11.80
N ASP A 50 0.15 -3.04 11.93
CA ASP A 50 0.83 -2.07 11.05
C ASP A 50 0.72 -2.49 9.57
N PHE A 51 1.06 -3.74 9.30
CA PHE A 51 1.00 -4.35 7.98
C PHE A 51 -0.37 -4.25 7.35
N TYR A 52 -1.42 -4.69 8.05
CA TYR A 52 -2.76 -4.69 7.48
C TYR A 52 -3.31 -3.27 7.29
N ILE A 53 -2.94 -2.31 8.13
CA ILE A 53 -3.30 -0.90 7.90
C ILE A 53 -2.65 -0.39 6.61
N ASN A 54 -1.40 -0.77 6.31
CA ASN A 54 -0.76 -0.44 5.02
C ASN A 54 -1.38 -1.17 3.82
N VAL A 55 -2.00 -2.33 4.02
CA VAL A 55 -2.76 -3.04 2.99
C VAL A 55 -4.09 -2.34 2.67
N VAL A 56 -4.72 -1.63 3.62
CA VAL A 56 -6.00 -0.93 3.39
C VAL A 56 -5.97 0.05 2.20
N PRO A 57 -5.01 0.99 2.07
CA PRO A 57 -4.90 1.84 0.88
C PRO A 57 -4.80 1.05 -0.43
N LEU A 58 -4.05 -0.05 -0.44
CA LEU A 58 -3.88 -0.92 -1.61
C LEU A 58 -5.20 -1.62 -1.96
N ALA A 59 -5.92 -2.13 -0.96
CA ALA A 59 -7.24 -2.74 -1.14
C ALA A 59 -8.28 -1.73 -1.64
N VAL A 60 -8.27 -0.49 -1.13
CA VAL A 60 -9.12 0.61 -1.62
C VAL A 60 -8.78 0.95 -3.07
N TRP A 61 -7.49 0.97 -3.43
CA TRP A 61 -7.06 1.18 -4.81
C TRP A 61 -7.52 0.04 -5.74
N VAL A 62 -7.37 -1.22 -5.34
CA VAL A 62 -7.89 -2.39 -6.07
C VAL A 62 -9.40 -2.31 -6.25
N LEU A 63 -10.15 -1.99 -5.19
CA LEU A 63 -11.60 -1.78 -5.26
C LEU A 63 -11.98 -0.70 -6.27
N TYR A 64 -11.20 0.37 -6.35
CA TYR A 64 -11.41 1.43 -7.33
C TYR A 64 -11.09 0.96 -8.76
N LYS A 65 -9.94 0.29 -8.95
CA LYS A 65 -9.39 -0.08 -10.26
C LYS A 65 -10.18 -1.22 -10.92
N GLU A 66 -10.66 -2.20 -10.15
CA GLU A 66 -11.37 -3.37 -10.67
C GLU A 66 -12.79 -3.06 -11.18
N SER A 67 -13.14 -3.67 -12.31
CA SER A 67 -14.41 -3.43 -12.99
C SER A 67 -15.59 -4.13 -12.31
N THR A 68 -15.38 -5.39 -11.90
CA THR A 68 -16.37 -6.23 -11.22
C THR A 68 -16.05 -6.35 -9.73
N TRP A 69 -17.09 -6.37 -8.89
CA TRP A 69 -16.92 -6.53 -7.45
C TRP A 69 -16.33 -7.90 -7.08
N LEU A 70 -16.63 -8.95 -7.84
CA LEU A 70 -16.05 -10.29 -7.62
C LEU A 70 -14.53 -10.29 -7.83
N SER A 71 -14.02 -9.67 -8.90
CA SER A 71 -12.58 -9.53 -9.13
C SER A 71 -11.93 -8.74 -8.00
N ALA A 72 -12.54 -7.62 -7.59
CA ALA A 72 -12.03 -6.82 -6.48
C ALA A 72 -11.94 -7.61 -5.18
N ILE A 73 -12.99 -8.36 -4.81
CA ILE A 73 -13.01 -9.20 -3.61
C ILE A 73 -11.93 -10.28 -3.68
N LEU A 74 -11.77 -10.95 -4.83
CA LEU A 74 -10.74 -11.95 -5.03
C LEU A 74 -9.34 -11.36 -4.80
N TRP A 75 -9.06 -10.19 -5.39
CA TRP A 75 -7.77 -9.52 -5.18
C TRP A 75 -7.55 -9.06 -3.75
N ILE A 76 -8.60 -8.60 -3.05
CA ILE A 76 -8.49 -8.23 -1.63
C ILE A 76 -8.20 -9.46 -0.76
N ILE A 77 -8.83 -10.60 -1.04
CA ILE A 77 -8.52 -11.86 -0.35
C ILE A 77 -7.06 -12.24 -0.59
N LEU A 78 -6.59 -12.15 -1.85
CA LEU A 78 -5.19 -12.42 -2.18
C LEU A 78 -4.23 -11.44 -1.48
N LEU A 79 -4.58 -10.16 -1.33
CA LEU A 79 -3.78 -9.18 -0.59
C LEU A 79 -3.73 -9.53 0.91
N ALA A 80 -4.84 -9.97 1.48
CA ALA A 80 -4.90 -10.35 2.89
C ALA A 80 -4.12 -11.64 3.19
N CYS A 81 -4.12 -12.60 2.25
CA CYS A 81 -3.47 -13.91 2.41
C CYS A 81 -1.99 -13.92 2.03
N PHE A 82 -1.61 -13.23 0.94
CA PHE A 82 -0.25 -13.29 0.37
C PHE A 82 0.50 -11.96 0.41
N GLY A 83 -0.13 -10.91 0.94
CA GLY A 83 0.55 -9.65 1.20
C GLY A 83 1.17 -9.03 -0.04
N SER A 84 2.45 -8.68 0.08
CA SER A 84 3.23 -7.99 -0.93
C SER A 84 3.48 -8.80 -2.20
N ILE A 85 3.37 -10.14 -2.16
CA ILE A 85 3.40 -10.96 -3.39
C ILE A 85 2.23 -10.54 -4.29
N THR A 86 1.03 -10.42 -3.73
CA THR A 86 -0.15 -9.97 -4.45
C THR A 86 -0.03 -8.51 -4.85
N THR A 87 0.50 -7.63 -3.98
CA THR A 87 0.76 -6.22 -4.31
C THR A 87 1.65 -6.11 -5.55
N CYS A 88 2.78 -6.82 -5.55
CA CYS A 88 3.72 -6.84 -6.68
C CYS A 88 3.07 -7.40 -7.94
N ALA A 89 2.40 -8.55 -7.85
CA ALA A 89 1.72 -9.18 -8.98
C ALA A 89 0.65 -8.26 -9.59
N TYR A 90 -0.15 -7.61 -8.75
CA TYR A 90 -1.19 -6.69 -9.19
C TYR A 90 -0.58 -5.47 -9.90
N ILE A 91 0.43 -4.84 -9.30
CA ILE A 91 1.10 -3.68 -9.89
C ILE A 91 1.74 -4.05 -11.24
N LEU A 92 2.44 -5.19 -11.31
CA LEU A 92 3.01 -5.69 -12.56
C LEU A 92 1.95 -5.92 -13.62
N MET A 93 0.84 -6.56 -13.26
CA MET A 93 -0.29 -6.77 -14.16
C MET A 93 -0.82 -5.44 -14.71
N GLN A 94 -0.94 -4.40 -13.88
CA GLN A 94 -1.38 -3.08 -14.35
C GLN A 94 -0.35 -2.43 -15.28
N PHE A 95 0.95 -2.54 -14.98
CA PHE A 95 1.98 -2.04 -15.88
C PHE A 95 2.02 -2.79 -17.22
N LEU A 96 1.75 -4.10 -17.24
CA LEU A 96 1.72 -4.90 -18.47
C LEU A 96 0.52 -4.55 -19.37
N LYS A 97 -0.58 -4.07 -18.79
CA LYS A 97 -1.77 -3.62 -19.53
C LYS A 97 -1.61 -2.27 -20.23
N LEU A 98 -0.57 -1.49 -19.90
CA LEU A 98 -0.32 -0.19 -20.53
C LEU A 98 -0.02 -0.35 -22.02
N SER A 99 -0.68 0.46 -22.86
CA SER A 99 -0.29 0.62 -24.26
C SER A 99 1.05 1.36 -24.38
N SER A 100 1.71 1.21 -25.54
CA SER A 100 2.98 1.90 -25.83
C SER A 100 2.85 3.42 -25.80
N GLN A 101 1.68 3.97 -26.14
CA GLN A 101 1.42 5.40 -26.14
C GLN A 101 1.18 5.96 -24.73
N GLU A 102 0.42 5.24 -23.89
CA GLU A 102 0.18 5.60 -22.48
C GLU A 102 1.44 5.52 -21.64
N SER A 103 2.30 4.53 -21.93
CA SER A 103 3.62 4.37 -21.31
C SER A 103 4.53 5.58 -21.52
N LEU A 104 4.35 6.33 -22.62
CA LEU A 104 5.20 7.47 -22.96
C LEU A 104 4.74 8.79 -22.34
N GLN A 105 3.45 8.94 -22.01
CA GLN A 105 2.89 10.21 -21.56
C GLN A 105 2.94 10.38 -20.04
N ASP A 106 2.22 9.56 -19.29
CA ASP A 106 2.27 9.51 -17.81
C ASP A 106 1.88 8.09 -17.35
N PRO A 107 2.85 7.16 -17.25
CA PRO A 107 2.55 5.76 -16.98
C PRO A 107 1.90 5.55 -15.59
N MET A 108 2.26 6.38 -14.61
CA MET A 108 1.69 6.29 -13.26
C MET A 108 0.24 6.76 -13.23
N TYR A 109 -0.10 7.81 -13.99
CA TYR A 109 -1.49 8.26 -14.15
C TYR A 109 -2.39 7.13 -14.68
N TYR A 110 -1.99 6.47 -15.76
CA TYR A 110 -2.78 5.39 -16.37
C TYR A 110 -2.81 4.10 -15.54
N VAL A 111 -1.74 3.81 -14.78
CA VAL A 111 -1.74 2.68 -13.84
C VAL A 111 -2.68 2.93 -12.67
N LEU A 112 -2.67 4.14 -12.09
CA LEU A 112 -3.48 4.45 -10.92
C LEU A 112 -4.96 4.59 -11.26
N LEU A 113 -5.30 5.26 -12.37
CA LEU A 113 -6.68 5.50 -12.79
C LEU A 113 -7.28 4.30 -13.50
N ARG A 114 -8.55 4.02 -13.25
CA ARG A 114 -9.30 3.02 -14.01
C ARG A 114 -9.49 3.50 -15.46
N HIS A 115 -9.19 2.66 -16.44
CA HIS A 115 -9.56 2.92 -17.85
C HIS A 115 -11.09 2.98 -17.95
N THR A 116 -11.60 4.09 -18.48
CA THR A 116 -12.95 4.56 -18.22
C THR A 116 -13.97 4.07 -19.25
N ASP A 117 -15.06 3.47 -18.76
CA ASP A 117 -16.42 3.75 -19.24
C ASP A 117 -17.09 4.68 -18.21
N LYS A 118 -17.42 5.92 -18.63
CA LYS A 118 -17.80 7.03 -17.73
C LYS A 118 -19.07 6.73 -16.91
N VAL A 119 -19.98 5.92 -17.43
CA VAL A 119 -21.30 5.64 -16.85
C VAL A 119 -21.22 4.80 -15.56
N ASN A 120 -20.28 3.86 -15.47
CA ASN A 120 -20.13 3.01 -14.28
C ASN A 120 -19.42 3.72 -13.11
N MET A 121 -18.74 4.85 -13.37
CA MET A 121 -18.00 5.61 -12.37
C MET A 121 -18.93 6.38 -11.41
N GLU A 122 -19.99 7.01 -11.93
CA GLU A 122 -20.94 7.77 -11.12
C GLU A 122 -21.69 6.89 -10.11
N GLN A 123 -22.03 5.65 -10.51
CA GLN A 123 -22.82 4.75 -9.68
C GLN A 123 -22.00 4.05 -8.58
N LYS A 124 -20.74 3.65 -8.86
CA LYS A 124 -19.86 3.04 -7.85
C LYS A 124 -19.38 4.05 -6.80
N MET A 125 -19.28 5.33 -7.16
CA MET A 125 -18.74 6.39 -6.27
C MET A 125 -19.77 7.19 -5.48
N LYS A 126 -21.08 7.02 -5.74
CA LYS A 126 -22.11 7.46 -4.78
C LYS A 126 -21.91 6.85 -3.37
N HIS A 127 -21.12 5.78 -3.23
CA HIS A 127 -20.94 5.01 -2.00
C HIS A 127 -19.69 5.33 -1.16
N SER A 128 -18.65 6.00 -1.67
CA SER A 128 -17.44 6.31 -0.88
C SER A 128 -17.21 7.81 -0.79
N SER A 129 -17.76 8.40 0.28
CA SER A 129 -17.54 9.82 0.57
C SER A 129 -16.08 10.05 0.99
N VAL A 130 -15.48 11.13 0.49
CA VAL A 130 -14.18 11.63 0.98
C VAL A 130 -14.19 11.76 2.51
N VAL A 131 -15.33 12.12 3.10
CA VAL A 131 -15.50 12.22 4.56
C VAL A 131 -15.35 10.85 5.22
N THR A 132 -15.94 9.79 4.67
CA THR A 132 -15.79 8.43 5.18
C THR A 132 -14.32 8.01 5.18
N LEU A 133 -13.59 8.26 4.09
CA LEU A 133 -12.17 7.92 4.02
C LEU A 133 -11.32 8.72 5.03
N ARG A 134 -11.63 10.00 5.26
CA ARG A 134 -10.95 10.79 6.30
C ARG A 134 -11.12 10.14 7.67
N ILE A 135 -12.36 9.80 8.03
CA ILE A 135 -12.67 9.17 9.31
C ILE A 135 -11.94 7.83 9.44
N VAL A 136 -11.98 7.00 8.40
CA VAL A 136 -11.30 5.69 8.39
C VAL A 136 -9.80 5.85 8.59
N PHE A 137 -9.11 6.68 7.80
CA PHE A 137 -7.65 6.81 7.91
C PHE A 137 -7.21 7.48 9.22
N VAL A 138 -7.98 8.43 9.76
CA VAL A 138 -7.74 8.99 11.09
C VAL A 138 -7.90 7.90 12.17
N ALA A 139 -8.98 7.13 12.13
CA ALA A 139 -9.23 6.06 13.08
C ALA A 139 -8.14 4.97 13.04
N LEU A 140 -7.72 4.56 11.84
CA LEU A 140 -6.63 3.59 11.66
C LEU A 140 -5.29 4.14 12.17
N GLY A 141 -4.99 5.42 11.94
CA GLY A 141 -3.78 6.05 12.47
C GLY A 141 -3.78 6.11 14.01
N CYS A 142 -4.91 6.45 14.61
CA CYS A 142 -5.10 6.42 16.06
C CYS A 142 -4.97 4.99 16.62
N LEU A 143 -5.56 4.00 15.95
CA LEU A 143 -5.45 2.59 16.31
C LEU A 143 -3.98 2.17 16.35
N MET A 144 -3.23 2.41 15.27
CA MET A 144 -1.81 2.05 15.19
C MET A 144 -0.97 2.77 16.26
N THR A 145 -1.22 4.06 16.48
CA THR A 145 -0.54 4.83 17.52
C THR A 145 -0.81 4.24 18.91
N GLY A 146 -2.07 3.89 19.19
CA GLY A 146 -2.46 3.22 20.43
C GLY A 146 -1.80 1.85 20.59
N THR A 147 -1.76 1.04 19.53
CA THR A 147 -1.08 -0.26 19.52
C THR A 147 0.41 -0.11 19.81
N LEU A 148 1.11 0.83 19.16
CA LEU A 148 2.54 1.05 19.41
C LEU A 148 2.80 1.54 20.83
N LEU A 149 2.04 2.52 21.31
CA LEU A 149 2.20 3.02 22.69
C LEU A 149 1.93 1.93 23.71
N TYR A 150 0.86 1.15 23.53
CA TYR A 150 0.55 0.03 24.40
C TYR A 150 1.68 -1.01 24.44
N THR A 151 2.17 -1.44 23.27
CA THR A 151 3.25 -2.43 23.19
C THR A 151 4.57 -1.89 23.74
N LEU A 152 4.90 -0.61 23.49
CA LEU A 152 6.08 0.03 24.06
C LEU A 152 6.02 0.11 25.58
N LEU A 153 4.87 0.44 26.15
CA LEU A 153 4.69 0.57 27.60
C LEU A 153 4.66 -0.77 28.32
N THR A 154 4.12 -1.81 27.68
CA THR A 154 3.94 -3.13 28.30
C THR A 154 5.11 -4.07 28.04
N ASP A 155 5.65 -4.06 26.83
CA ASP A 155 6.67 -5.01 26.38
C ASP A 155 8.05 -4.35 26.18
N GLY A 156 8.15 -3.03 26.30
CA GLY A 156 9.42 -2.29 26.19
C GLY A 156 9.84 -2.06 24.73
N SER A 157 11.14 -1.95 24.47
CA SER A 157 11.67 -1.58 23.14
C SER A 157 11.52 -2.71 22.10
N PRO A 158 11.19 -2.39 20.83
CA PRO A 158 11.18 -3.38 19.74
C PRO A 158 12.59 -3.81 19.30
N PHE A 159 13.64 -3.08 19.68
CA PHE A 159 15.00 -3.31 19.20
C PHE A 159 15.73 -4.37 20.03
N ARG A 160 15.19 -5.60 20.05
CA ARG A 160 15.76 -6.75 20.76
C ARG A 160 15.92 -7.93 19.81
N LYS A 161 17.09 -8.57 19.84
CA LYS A 161 17.43 -9.68 18.94
C LYS A 161 16.43 -10.85 19.01
N GLU A 162 15.88 -11.09 20.19
CA GLU A 162 14.92 -12.17 20.48
C GLU A 162 13.61 -12.04 19.69
N LEU A 163 13.24 -10.82 19.28
CA LEU A 163 12.01 -10.59 18.52
C LEU A 163 12.16 -10.94 17.04
N PHE A 164 13.38 -11.02 16.52
CA PHE A 164 13.66 -11.28 15.10
C PHE A 164 13.66 -12.79 14.80
N THR A 165 12.54 -13.45 15.08
CA THR A 165 12.31 -14.84 14.65
C THR A 165 12.22 -14.92 13.12
N PRO A 166 12.40 -16.10 12.50
CA PRO A 166 12.29 -16.26 11.05
C PRO A 166 10.99 -15.72 10.48
N TRP A 167 9.86 -15.98 11.17
CA TRP A 167 8.55 -15.43 10.78
C TRP A 167 8.45 -13.92 10.99
N MET A 168 9.02 -13.34 12.06
CA MET A 168 9.04 -11.88 12.22
C MET A 168 9.78 -11.23 11.06
N LEU A 169 10.95 -11.76 10.69
CA LEU A 169 11.75 -11.24 9.57
C LEU A 169 10.99 -11.34 8.25
N ALA A 170 10.33 -12.47 7.98
CA ALA A 170 9.52 -12.63 6.78
C ALA A 170 8.37 -11.61 6.73
N THR A 171 7.65 -11.40 7.83
CA THR A 171 6.60 -10.37 7.94
C THR A 171 7.15 -8.96 7.74
N LEU A 172 8.33 -8.65 8.27
CA LEU A 172 8.97 -7.35 8.10
C LEU A 172 9.39 -7.10 6.65
N ILE A 173 9.92 -8.11 5.98
CA ILE A 173 10.25 -8.04 4.54
C ILE A 173 8.97 -7.79 3.73
N ASP A 174 7.90 -8.55 4.01
CA ASP A 174 6.59 -8.39 3.37
C ASP A 174 6.05 -6.95 3.56
N PHE A 175 6.09 -6.48 4.80
CA PHE A 175 5.72 -5.13 5.18
C PHE A 175 6.49 -4.07 4.39
N TYR A 176 7.82 -4.16 4.36
CA TYR A 176 8.63 -3.14 3.69
C TYR A 176 8.48 -3.15 2.18
N ILE A 177 8.15 -4.29 1.54
CA ILE A 177 7.81 -4.30 0.11
C ILE A 177 6.52 -3.51 -0.15
N ASN A 178 5.51 -3.64 0.71
CA ASN A 178 4.31 -2.79 0.63
C ASN A 178 4.64 -1.30 0.87
N VAL A 179 5.55 -1.00 1.80
CA VAL A 179 6.04 0.37 2.02
C VAL A 179 6.75 0.92 0.77
N VAL A 180 7.50 0.09 0.02
CA VAL A 180 8.09 0.49 -1.27
C VAL A 180 6.99 0.85 -2.27
N ALA A 181 5.93 0.05 -2.38
CA ALA A 181 4.80 0.36 -3.26
C ALA A 181 4.15 1.72 -2.93
N LEU A 182 3.92 1.98 -1.63
CA LEU A 182 3.38 3.25 -1.15
C LEU A 182 4.36 4.41 -1.39
N SER A 183 5.67 4.17 -1.21
CA SER A 183 6.72 5.17 -1.43
C SER A 183 6.83 5.58 -2.89
N VAL A 184 6.71 4.64 -3.83
CA VAL A 184 6.65 4.92 -5.27
C VAL A 184 5.45 5.81 -5.59
N TRP A 185 4.29 5.54 -4.99
CA TRP A 185 3.10 6.38 -5.15
C TRP A 185 3.28 7.78 -4.55
N VAL A 186 3.82 7.89 -3.33
CA VAL A 186 4.11 9.19 -2.69
C VAL A 186 5.09 10.00 -3.51
N TYR A 187 6.15 9.38 -4.03
CA TYR A 187 7.13 10.05 -4.88
C TYR A 187 6.51 10.62 -6.15
N TYR A 188 5.61 9.88 -6.79
CA TYR A 188 4.85 10.35 -7.96
C TYR A 188 3.86 11.48 -7.60
N LYS A 189 3.21 11.39 -6.44
CA LYS A 189 2.16 12.33 -6.03
C LYS A 189 2.70 13.69 -5.59
N GLU A 190 3.85 13.71 -4.93
CA GLU A 190 4.51 14.92 -4.46
C GLU A 190 5.18 15.66 -5.62
N SER A 191 4.99 16.98 -5.69
CA SER A 191 5.61 17.82 -6.73
C SER A 191 7.06 18.16 -6.43
N ASN A 192 7.49 18.06 -5.16
CA ASN A 192 8.82 18.44 -4.71
C ASN A 192 9.57 17.23 -4.16
N TRP A 193 10.76 16.96 -4.70
CA TRP A 193 11.58 15.80 -4.33
C TRP A 193 11.96 15.79 -2.84
N ILE A 194 12.15 16.96 -2.22
CA ILE A 194 12.43 17.06 -0.78
C ILE A 194 11.22 16.60 0.05
N SER A 195 10.01 17.02 -0.36
CA SER A 195 8.76 16.56 0.27
C SER A 195 8.61 15.05 0.12
N SER A 196 8.88 14.51 -1.08
CA SER A 196 8.84 13.07 -1.33
C SER A 196 9.79 12.32 -0.41
N ILE A 197 11.05 12.73 -0.31
CA ILE A 197 12.05 12.07 0.55
C ILE A 197 11.64 12.17 2.02
N PHE A 198 11.17 13.32 2.48
CA PHE A 198 10.68 13.51 3.84
C PHE A 198 9.58 12.49 4.18
N TRP A 199 8.57 12.36 3.33
CA TRP A 199 7.48 11.40 3.55
C TRP A 199 7.95 9.94 3.46
N ILE A 200 8.87 9.61 2.57
CA ILE A 200 9.43 8.26 2.45
C ILE A 200 10.22 7.88 3.72
N ILE A 201 11.01 8.80 4.28
CA ILE A 201 11.73 8.58 5.55
C ILE A 201 10.73 8.32 6.68
N LEU A 202 9.64 9.08 6.73
CA LEU A 202 8.58 8.88 7.72
C LEU A 202 7.83 7.56 7.53
N LEU A 203 7.60 7.11 6.28
CA LEU A 203 6.97 5.82 5.99
C LEU A 203 7.84 4.65 6.46
N ILE A 204 9.14 4.73 6.24
CA ILE A 204 10.09 3.70 6.69
C ILE A 204 10.19 3.66 8.21
N SER A 205 10.12 4.83 8.86
CA SER A 205 10.34 4.97 10.31
C SER A 205 9.09 4.68 11.15
N PHE A 206 7.91 5.11 10.70
CA PHE A 206 6.66 5.05 11.47
C PHE A 206 5.57 4.19 10.80
N GLY A 207 5.88 3.58 9.65
CA GLY A 207 4.98 2.64 9.00
C GLY A 207 3.62 3.25 8.66
N SER A 208 2.57 2.52 9.02
CA SER A 208 1.19 2.88 8.70
C SER A 208 0.66 4.13 9.40
N ILE A 209 1.28 4.60 10.49
CA ILE A 209 0.93 5.91 11.07
C ILE A 209 1.16 6.99 10.01
N THR A 210 2.33 6.98 9.37
CA THR A 210 2.65 7.95 8.31
C THR A 210 1.73 7.76 7.11
N THR A 211 1.44 6.52 6.71
CA THR A 211 0.50 6.24 5.62
C THR A 211 -0.87 6.87 5.89
N CYS A 212 -1.41 6.66 7.09
CA CYS A 212 -2.68 7.24 7.54
C CYS A 212 -2.64 8.76 7.56
N VAL A 213 -1.61 9.35 8.17
CA VAL A 213 -1.43 10.82 8.25
C VAL A 213 -1.34 11.42 6.84
N TYR A 214 -0.53 10.83 5.96
CA TYR A 214 -0.35 11.32 4.59
C TYR A 214 -1.64 11.26 3.79
N ILE A 215 -2.36 10.13 3.83
CA ILE A 215 -3.62 9.96 3.10
C ILE A 215 -4.70 10.89 3.67
N ALA A 216 -4.85 10.95 4.99
CA ALA A 216 -5.79 11.87 5.64
C ALA A 216 -5.50 13.32 5.28
N TRP A 217 -4.23 13.74 5.36
CA TRP A 217 -3.80 15.08 4.97
C TRP A 217 -4.19 15.41 3.52
N LYS A 218 -3.97 14.49 2.58
CA LYS A 218 -4.37 14.68 1.17
C LYS A 218 -5.88 14.66 0.98
N LEU A 219 -6.63 13.86 1.74
CA LEU A 219 -8.09 13.86 1.74
C LEU A 219 -8.67 15.17 2.28
N PHE A 220 -8.05 15.79 3.28
CA PHE A 220 -8.50 17.09 3.84
C PHE A 220 -8.32 18.25 2.86
N GLN A 221 -7.42 18.12 1.88
CA GLN A 221 -7.25 19.12 0.81
C GLN A 221 -8.32 19.03 -0.29
N LEU A 222 -9.14 17.98 -0.31
CA LEU A 222 -10.24 17.83 -1.26
C LEU A 222 -11.54 18.43 -0.70
N SER A 223 -12.47 18.82 -1.56
CA SER A 223 -13.82 19.15 -1.15
C SER A 223 -14.58 17.88 -0.73
N PRO A 224 -15.54 17.93 0.21
CA PRO A 224 -16.37 16.78 0.55
C PRO A 224 -17.18 16.19 -0.63
N GLN A 225 -17.45 17.03 -1.65
CA GLN A 225 -18.16 16.64 -2.87
C GLN A 225 -17.22 16.15 -3.98
N ASP A 226 -15.90 16.30 -3.81
CA ASP A 226 -14.93 15.84 -4.79
C ASP A 226 -14.88 14.30 -4.80
N PRO A 227 -14.61 13.68 -5.95
CA PRO A 227 -14.49 12.23 -6.00
C PRO A 227 -13.19 11.76 -5.35
N ALA A 228 -13.28 10.72 -4.52
CA ALA A 228 -12.17 10.24 -3.69
C ALA A 228 -10.91 9.80 -4.46
N TYR A 229 -11.04 9.36 -5.71
CA TYR A 229 -9.90 8.94 -6.52
C TYR A 229 -8.92 10.07 -6.84
N LEU A 230 -9.32 11.34 -6.69
CA LEU A 230 -8.41 12.49 -6.82
C LEU A 230 -7.27 12.45 -5.80
N VAL A 231 -7.41 11.70 -4.71
CA VAL A 231 -6.31 11.42 -3.77
C VAL A 231 -5.20 10.61 -4.42
N LEU A 232 -5.45 9.82 -5.47
CA LEU A 232 -4.39 9.06 -6.12
C LEU A 232 -3.48 9.94 -6.98
N LEU A 233 -3.99 11.07 -7.48
CA LEU A 233 -3.34 11.89 -8.49
C LEU A 233 -2.38 12.94 -7.92
N SER A 234 -1.35 13.27 -8.71
CA SER A 234 -0.49 14.42 -8.45
C SER A 234 -1.25 15.73 -8.68
N SER A 235 -0.78 16.84 -8.10
CA SER A 235 -1.41 18.15 -8.32
C SER A 235 -1.38 18.59 -9.79
N GLY A 236 -0.38 18.15 -10.56
CA GLY A 236 -0.28 18.43 -11.99
C GLY A 236 -1.30 17.65 -12.80
N SER A 237 -1.43 16.34 -12.55
CA SER A 237 -2.36 15.48 -13.30
C SER A 237 -3.83 15.73 -12.93
N ARG A 238 -4.12 16.35 -11.78
CA ARG A 238 -5.49 16.83 -11.46
C ARG A 238 -6.01 17.90 -12.43
N LYS A 239 -5.14 18.68 -13.10
CA LYS A 239 -5.55 19.69 -14.09
C LYS A 239 -6.01 19.09 -15.43
N GLN A 240 -5.81 17.78 -15.62
CA GLN A 240 -6.17 17.06 -16.84
C GLN A 240 -7.53 16.34 -16.74
N VAL A 241 -8.15 16.39 -15.55
CA VAL A 241 -9.48 15.83 -15.25
C VAL A 241 -10.48 16.98 -15.22
#